data_AF-A0A5B0RVX7-F1
#
_entry.id   AF-A0A5B0RVX7-F1
#
_cell.length_a   1.000
_cell.length_b   1.000
_cell.length_c   1.000
_cell.angle_alpha   90.00
_cell.angle_beta   90.00
_cell.angle_gamma   90.00
#
_symmetry.space_group_name_H-M   'P 1'
#
loop_
_entity.id
_entity.type
_entity.pdbx_description
1 polymer ?
#
loop_
_entity_poly.entity_id
_entity_poly.type
_entity_poly.pdbx_seq_one_letter_code
_entity_poly.pdbx_strand_id
1 'polypeptide(L)'
;MNRTEENRGLLFVSYQSEVADGFQHVQQAWCNSPNFPLQPVANVSSGMDLLVGQNSDKSPRRAQNIVPLVPGGNTDPENTLTALQLFVVPLGGGYFLMPSIKAISEKLGL
;
A
#
# COMPACT_ATOMS: atom_id res chain seq x y z
N MET A 1 -25.04 5.69 13.53
CA MET A 1 -23.78 5.19 12.93
C MET A 1 -23.18 6.36 12.18
N ASN A 2 -22.05 6.89 12.63
CA ASN A 2 -21.47 8.09 12.00
C ASN A 2 -20.82 7.71 10.67
N ARG A 3 -21.01 8.54 9.65
CA ARG A 3 -20.47 8.33 8.30
C ARG A 3 -19.62 9.54 7.92
N THR A 4 -18.74 9.35 6.96
CA THR A 4 -18.01 10.45 6.32
C THR A 4 -19.03 11.33 5.58
N GLU A 5 -19.22 12.57 6.05
CA GLU A 5 -20.10 13.56 5.41
C GLU A 5 -19.30 14.54 4.54
N GLU A 6 -18.11 14.93 5.00
CA GLU A 6 -17.21 15.85 4.30
C GLU A 6 -15.97 15.14 3.74
N ASN A 7 -15.41 15.67 2.65
CA ASN A 7 -14.19 15.16 2.05
C ASN A 7 -12.97 15.47 2.94
N ARG A 8 -12.15 14.46 3.22
CA ARG A 8 -10.90 14.56 4.00
C ARG A 8 -9.97 13.42 3.60
N GLY A 9 -8.66 13.62 3.74
CA GLY A 9 -7.71 12.57 3.43
C GLY A 9 -6.27 13.07 3.42
N LEU A 10 -5.46 12.42 2.58
CA LEU A 10 -4.04 12.67 2.44
C LEU A 10 -3.73 13.09 0.99
N LEU A 11 -3.02 14.21 0.84
CA LEU A 11 -2.33 14.55 -0.41
C LEU A 11 -1.00 13.81 -0.44
N PHE A 12 -1.01 12.59 -0.96
CA PHE A 12 0.17 11.72 -0.97
C PHE A 12 1.17 12.18 -2.03
N VAL A 13 2.42 12.41 -1.61
CA VAL A 13 3.55 12.76 -2.48
C VAL A 13 4.76 11.92 -2.04
N SER A 14 5.39 11.23 -2.99
CA SER A 14 6.63 10.47 -2.77
C SER A 14 7.69 10.83 -3.81
N TYR A 15 8.95 10.81 -3.38
CA TYR A 15 10.10 11.06 -4.25
C TYR A 15 10.96 9.81 -4.34
N GLN A 16 11.33 9.47 -5.57
CA GLN A 16 12.15 8.32 -5.89
C GLN A 16 12.87 8.60 -7.22
N SER A 17 14.06 8.02 -7.41
CA SER A 17 14.79 8.11 -8.68
C SER A 17 14.16 7.22 -9.77
N GLU A 18 13.50 6.13 -9.37
CA GLU A 18 12.79 5.20 -10.25
C GLU A 18 11.41 4.89 -9.65
N VAL A 19 10.34 5.20 -10.38
CA VAL A 19 8.96 5.03 -9.91
C VAL A 19 8.57 3.56 -9.86
N ALA A 20 9.12 2.76 -10.79
CA ALA A 20 8.88 1.33 -10.86
C ALA A 20 9.36 0.62 -9.58
N ASP A 21 10.54 0.99 -9.07
CA ASP A 21 11.17 0.39 -7.88
C ASP A 21 10.68 0.98 -6.56
N GLY A 22 10.07 2.18 -6.60
CA GLY A 22 9.53 2.89 -5.45
C GLY A 22 8.02 2.68 -5.28
N PHE A 23 7.26 3.73 -5.57
CA PHE A 23 5.81 3.77 -5.36
C PHE A 23 5.07 2.58 -6.01
N GLN A 24 5.39 2.24 -7.26
CA GLN A 24 4.71 1.15 -7.96
C GLN A 24 5.00 -0.20 -7.30
N HIS A 25 6.27 -0.49 -6.98
CA HIS A 25 6.65 -1.72 -6.31
C HIS A 25 5.98 -1.87 -4.95
N VAL A 26 6.06 -0.84 -4.10
CA VAL A 26 5.45 -0.88 -2.76
C VAL A 26 3.94 -1.10 -2.85
N GLN A 27 3.24 -0.36 -3.72
CA GLN A 27 1.80 -0.53 -3.84
C GLN A 27 1.42 -1.90 -4.41
N GLN A 28 2.05 -2.33 -5.51
CA GLN A 28 1.62 -3.51 -6.26
C GLN A 28 2.19 -4.82 -5.71
N ALA A 29 3.49 -4.85 -5.43
CA ALA A 29 4.18 -6.06 -5.00
C ALA A 29 4.04 -6.29 -3.49
N TRP A 30 3.82 -5.24 -2.69
CA TRP A 30 3.69 -5.35 -1.23
C TRP A 30 2.25 -5.15 -0.77
N CYS A 31 1.72 -3.92 -0.83
CA CYS A 31 0.42 -3.60 -0.24
C CYS A 31 -0.76 -4.38 -0.88
N ASN A 32 -0.73 -4.56 -2.21
CA ASN A 32 -1.77 -5.30 -2.94
C ASN A 32 -1.54 -6.82 -2.93
N SER A 33 -0.38 -7.30 -2.46
CA SER A 33 -0.02 -8.71 -2.54
C SER A 33 -0.35 -9.41 -1.22
N PRO A 34 -1.31 -10.34 -1.20
CA PRO A 34 -1.62 -11.09 0.03
C PRO A 34 -0.47 -11.99 0.49
N ASN A 35 0.48 -12.29 -0.40
CA ASN A 35 1.59 -13.20 -0.13
C ASN A 35 2.89 -12.45 0.22
N PHE A 36 2.84 -11.14 0.40
CA PHE A 36 3.99 -10.37 0.86
C PHE A 36 4.03 -10.29 2.40
N PRO A 37 5.19 -10.45 3.04
CA PRO A 37 6.46 -10.93 2.47
C PRO A 37 6.41 -12.42 2.10
N LEU A 38 7.19 -12.81 1.07
CA LEU A 38 7.18 -14.17 0.48
C LEU A 38 7.53 -15.30 1.46
N GLN A 39 8.22 -14.99 2.56
CA GLN A 39 8.59 -15.95 3.61
C GLN A 39 8.14 -15.41 4.97
N PRO A 40 6.83 -15.49 5.28
CA PRO A 40 6.32 -15.07 6.58
C PRO A 40 6.81 -16.08 7.63
N VAL A 41 7.34 -15.57 8.74
CA VAL A 41 7.88 -16.37 9.86
C VAL A 41 6.86 -17.30 10.52
N ALA A 42 5.56 -17.15 10.22
CA ALA A 42 4.46 -17.84 10.87
C ALA A 42 3.70 -18.85 9.98
N ASN A 43 4.21 -19.21 8.79
CA ASN A 43 3.59 -20.14 7.82
C ASN A 43 2.14 -19.81 7.42
N VAL A 44 1.76 -18.53 7.47
CA VAL A 44 0.46 -18.02 7.02
C VAL A 44 0.65 -16.88 6.03
N SER A 45 -0.36 -16.60 5.23
CA SER A 45 -0.36 -15.41 4.36
C SER A 45 -0.63 -14.16 5.20
N SER A 46 0.17 -13.10 5.04
CA SER A 46 -0.08 -11.81 5.70
C SER A 46 -1.41 -11.19 5.31
N GLY A 47 -1.92 -11.55 4.13
CA GLY A 47 -3.02 -10.87 3.49
C GLY A 47 -2.59 -9.49 2.99
N MET A 48 -3.57 -8.69 2.56
CA MET A 48 -3.32 -7.37 1.95
C MET A 48 -3.15 -6.30 3.03
N ASP A 49 -2.47 -5.21 2.68
CA ASP A 49 -2.50 -4.00 3.51
C ASP A 49 -3.94 -3.49 3.63
N LEU A 50 -4.49 -3.46 4.84
CA LEU A 50 -5.90 -3.09 5.04
C LEU A 50 -6.16 -1.59 4.90
N LEU A 51 -5.14 -0.74 4.96
CA LEU A 51 -5.28 0.70 4.83
C LEU A 51 -5.27 1.10 3.35
N VAL A 52 -4.21 0.74 2.62
CA VAL A 52 -3.95 1.21 1.24
C VAL A 52 -3.88 0.10 0.18
N GLY A 53 -3.85 -1.18 0.55
CA GLY A 53 -3.81 -2.29 -0.41
C GLY A 53 -5.10 -2.36 -1.24
N GLN A 54 -5.04 -2.58 -2.55
CA GLN A 54 -6.20 -2.53 -3.45
C GLN A 54 -6.32 -3.80 -4.30
N ASN A 55 -7.55 -4.21 -4.55
CA ASN A 55 -7.93 -5.28 -5.47
C ASN A 55 -8.92 -4.74 -6.53
N SER A 56 -8.87 -5.29 -7.73
CA SER A 56 -9.70 -4.82 -8.86
C SER A 56 -11.15 -5.29 -8.77
N ASP A 57 -11.40 -6.39 -8.08
CA ASP A 57 -12.70 -7.03 -7.93
C ASP A 57 -13.56 -6.44 -6.80
N LYS A 58 -13.00 -5.49 -6.01
CA LYS A 58 -13.63 -4.88 -4.84
C LYS A 58 -14.06 -5.88 -3.76
N SER A 59 -13.47 -7.08 -3.75
CA SER A 59 -13.74 -8.06 -2.71
C SER A 59 -13.22 -7.58 -1.35
N PRO A 60 -13.81 -8.03 -0.22
CA PRO A 60 -13.28 -7.71 1.10
C PRO A 60 -11.80 -8.08 1.22
N ARG A 61 -11.00 -7.19 1.83
CA ARG A 61 -9.57 -7.42 2.02
C ARG A 61 -9.35 -8.07 3.38
N ARG A 62 -8.56 -9.13 3.42
CA ARG A 62 -8.21 -9.84 4.65
C ARG A 62 -6.73 -9.64 4.94
N ALA A 63 -6.40 -9.46 6.22
CA ALA A 63 -5.04 -9.49 6.74
C ALA A 63 -4.97 -10.43 7.93
N GLN A 64 -3.76 -10.87 8.23
CA GLN A 64 -3.48 -11.81 9.29
C GLN A 64 -2.25 -11.38 10.08
N ASN A 65 -2.25 -11.66 11.38
CA ASN A 65 -1.08 -11.42 12.20
C ASN A 65 0.04 -12.42 11.85
N ILE A 66 1.14 -11.92 11.29
CA ILE A 66 2.32 -12.72 10.95
C ILE A 66 3.38 -12.78 12.06
N VAL A 67 3.16 -12.13 13.20
CA VAL A 67 4.09 -12.17 14.33
C VAL A 67 3.91 -13.51 15.06
N PRO A 68 4.91 -14.41 15.07
CA PRO A 68 4.82 -15.69 15.76
C PRO A 68 4.69 -15.46 17.27
N LEU A 69 3.82 -16.23 17.93
CA LEU A 69 3.72 -16.22 19.40
C LEU A 69 4.94 -16.86 20.08
N VAL A 70 5.72 -17.67 19.34
CA VAL A 70 6.97 -18.29 19.79
C VAL A 70 7.99 -18.34 18.63
N PRO A 71 9.32 -18.32 18.91
CA PRO A 71 10.34 -18.45 17.86
C PRO A 71 10.17 -19.74 17.05
N GLY A 72 10.00 -19.60 15.73
CA GLY A 72 9.75 -20.74 14.81
C GLY A 72 8.33 -21.31 14.85
N GLY A 73 7.39 -20.67 15.57
CA GLY A 73 6.01 -21.13 15.70
C GLY A 73 5.09 -20.64 14.58
N ASN A 74 4.07 -21.43 14.29
CA ASN A 74 2.91 -20.99 13.51
C ASN A 74 2.09 -19.97 14.30
N THR A 75 1.35 -19.10 13.60
CA THR A 75 0.29 -18.28 14.19
C THR A 75 -1.06 -18.97 14.04
N ASP A 76 -2.09 -18.48 14.73
CA ASP A 76 -3.46 -18.97 14.56
C ASP A 76 -3.96 -18.62 13.14
N PRO A 77 -4.32 -19.63 12.30
CA PRO A 77 -4.86 -19.40 10.97
C PRO A 77 -6.13 -18.56 10.96
N GLU A 78 -6.87 -18.52 12.07
CA GLU A 78 -8.15 -17.81 12.18
C GLU A 78 -8.01 -16.39 12.73
N ASN A 79 -6.83 -16.00 13.21
CA ASN A 79 -6.56 -14.63 13.70
C ASN A 79 -6.42 -13.64 12.54
N THR A 80 -7.54 -13.37 11.90
CA THR A 80 -7.63 -12.56 10.71
C THR A 80 -8.61 -11.42 10.87
N LEU A 81 -8.30 -10.31 10.21
CA LEU A 81 -9.13 -9.12 10.17
C LEU A 81 -9.58 -8.87 8.73
N THR A 82 -10.88 -8.64 8.55
CA THR A 82 -11.46 -8.32 7.24
C THR A 82 -11.94 -6.88 7.19
N ALA A 83 -11.40 -6.11 6.23
CA ALA A 83 -11.93 -4.82 5.86
C ALA A 83 -13.01 -5.00 4.77
N LEU A 84 -14.27 -4.73 5.12
CA LEU A 84 -15.42 -4.84 4.21
C LEU A 84 -15.52 -3.67 3.22
N GLN A 85 -14.80 -2.57 3.48
CA GLN A 85 -14.78 -1.38 2.63
C GLN A 85 -13.38 -0.78 2.61
N LEU A 86 -13.12 0.06 1.60
CA LEU A 86 -11.90 0.87 1.53
C LEU A 86 -11.91 1.93 2.63
N PHE A 87 -10.83 2.04 3.41
CA PHE A 87 -10.60 3.19 4.28
C PHE A 87 -9.99 4.37 3.52
N VAL A 88 -9.19 4.08 2.49
CA VAL A 88 -8.56 5.06 1.61
C VAL A 88 -9.06 4.84 0.18
N VAL A 89 -9.65 5.89 -0.40
CA VAL A 89 -10.17 5.89 -1.78
C VAL A 89 -9.33 6.89 -2.60
N PRO A 90 -8.53 6.44 -3.57
CA PRO A 90 -7.80 7.35 -4.45
C PRO A 90 -8.78 8.08 -5.37
N LEU A 91 -8.67 9.41 -5.41
CA LEU A 91 -9.51 10.27 -6.24
C LEU A 91 -8.82 10.72 -7.54
N GLY A 92 -7.56 10.31 -7.75
CA GLY A 92 -6.74 10.69 -8.90
C GLY A 92 -5.27 10.88 -8.50
N GLY A 93 -4.42 11.13 -9.49
CA GLY A 93 -3.00 11.37 -9.28
C GLY A 93 -2.23 11.49 -10.61
N GLY A 94 -0.93 11.76 -10.53
CA GLY A 94 -0.03 11.83 -11.68
C GLY A 94 1.42 11.56 -11.30
N TYR A 95 2.23 11.15 -12.28
CA TYR A 95 3.67 11.07 -12.14
C TYR A 95 4.32 12.30 -12.74
N PHE A 96 5.18 12.93 -11.95
CA PHE A 96 5.85 14.17 -12.32
C PHE A 96 7.35 14.01 -12.12
N LEU A 97 8.12 14.70 -12.96
CA LEU A 97 9.56 14.87 -12.77
C LEU A 97 9.81 16.22 -12.10
N MET A 98 10.68 16.25 -11.10
CA MET A 98 11.19 17.48 -10.49
C MET A 98 12.62 17.71 -10.99
N PRO A 99 12.81 18.54 -12.04
CA PRO A 99 14.14 18.78 -12.60
C PRO A 99 15.01 19.59 -11.64
N SER A 100 16.33 19.49 -11.79
CA SER A 100 17.25 20.35 -11.06
C SER A 100 17.12 21.82 -11.52
N ILE A 101 17.55 22.76 -10.68
CA ILE A 101 17.55 24.19 -11.02
C ILE A 101 18.29 24.44 -12.35
N LYS A 102 19.43 23.76 -12.56
CA LYS A 102 20.20 23.85 -13.81
C LYS A 102 19.41 23.36 -15.02
N ALA A 103 18.68 22.24 -14.89
CA ALA A 103 17.84 21.73 -15.97
C ALA A 103 16.69 22.69 -16.30
N ILE A 104 16.11 23.32 -15.28
CA ILE A 104 15.09 24.36 -15.48
C ILE A 104 15.69 25.53 -16.27
N SER A 105 16.80 26.10 -15.81
CA SER A 105 17.41 27.29 -16.41
C SER A 105 17.96 27.06 -17.82
N GLU A 106 18.54 25.88 -18.10
CA GLU A 106 19.24 25.63 -19.35
C GLU A 106 18.43 24.86 -20.39
N LYS A 107 17.37 24.14 -19.99
CA LYS A 107 16.61 23.25 -20.89
C LYS A 107 15.13 23.56 -20.99
N LEU A 108 14.52 24.06 -19.91
CA LEU A 108 13.08 24.33 -19.89
C LEU A 108 12.76 25.82 -20.14
N GLY A 109 13.72 26.72 -19.93
CA GLY A 109 13.63 28.12 -20.36
C GLY A 109 12.36 28.83 -19.87
N LEU A 110 12.04 28.65 -18.59
CA LEU A 110 10.95 29.37 -17.93
C LEU A 110 11.36 30.81 -17.60
#